data_AF-A0A7Y4XUI5-F1
#
_entry.id   AF-A0A7Y4XUI5-F1
#
_cell.length_a   1.000
_cell.length_b   1.000
_cell.length_c   1.000
_cell.angle_alpha   90.00
_cell.angle_beta   90.00
_cell.angle_gamma   90.00
#
_symmetry.space_group_name_H-M   'P 1'
#
loop_
_entity.id
_entity.type
_entity.pdbx_description
1 polymer ?
#
loop_
_entity_poly.entity_id
_entity_poly.type
_entity_poly.pdbx_seq_one_letter_code
_entity_poly.pdbx_strand_id
1 'polypeptide(L)'
;MPSAQQSEGDADALPGRILASALPYAQLNWEALKQIAIAECGCSLSIQGKKYAPSKNNQRADWLLIVDAQFEDGSLEQDAELLFTEMLSAIGLSRAQVFITSVLDYSETKTDALNDQSLLNGLGYLTRQIELLNPKIILVLGAVAAKRLLQTDASVAELRGINKSFSLGASCIPTVVTYHPAYLLQSALDKRSAWLDLQRAIQTFSQKNH
;
A
#
# COMPACT_ATOMS: atom_id res chain seq x y z
N MET A 1 -43.09 -21.06 14.43
CA MET A 1 -43.26 -19.66 13.97
C MET A 1 -43.43 -18.77 15.19
N PRO A 2 -42.98 -17.51 15.17
CA PRO A 2 -41.78 -16.89 14.57
C PRO A 2 -40.92 -16.26 15.72
N SER A 3 -39.77 -15.62 15.57
CA SER A 3 -39.23 -14.79 14.50
C SER A 3 -37.71 -14.88 14.47
N ALA A 4 -37.20 -14.99 13.25
CA ALA A 4 -35.81 -14.72 12.91
C ALA A 4 -35.54 -13.22 13.05
N GLN A 5 -34.36 -12.88 13.57
CA GLN A 5 -33.69 -11.63 13.24
C GLN A 5 -32.37 -12.00 12.58
N GLN A 6 -32.36 -11.80 11.26
CA GLN A 6 -31.15 -11.68 10.45
C GLN A 6 -30.50 -10.35 10.81
N SER A 7 -29.19 -10.36 11.06
CA SER A 7 -28.37 -9.15 11.05
C SER A 7 -27.47 -9.19 9.82
N GLU A 8 -27.87 -8.43 8.79
CA GLU A 8 -27.07 -8.11 7.62
C GLU A 8 -26.00 -7.07 7.99
N GLY A 9 -24.78 -7.25 7.46
CA GLY A 9 -23.91 -6.16 7.02
C GLY A 9 -23.03 -5.47 8.07
N ASP A 10 -21.91 -6.10 8.43
CA ASP A 10 -20.71 -5.35 8.84
C ASP A 10 -19.59 -5.65 7.83
N ALA A 11 -19.29 -4.65 7.00
CA ALA A 11 -18.08 -4.65 6.18
C ALA A 11 -16.88 -4.62 7.13
N ASP A 12 -16.12 -5.70 7.13
CA ASP A 12 -14.93 -6.01 7.93
C ASP A 12 -13.94 -4.81 7.99
N ALA A 13 -14.21 -3.89 8.91
CA ALA A 13 -13.38 -2.74 9.23
C ALA A 13 -12.25 -3.24 10.14
N LEU A 14 -11.10 -3.53 9.53
CA LEU A 14 -9.91 -3.92 10.27
C LEU A 14 -9.41 -2.74 11.11
N PRO A 15 -8.91 -2.97 12.35
CA PRO A 15 -8.54 -1.91 13.26
C PRO A 15 -7.25 -1.22 12.79
N GLY A 16 -7.38 -0.22 11.91
CA GLY A 16 -6.38 0.81 11.67
C GLY A 16 -6.32 1.82 12.81
N ARG A 17 -6.26 1.35 14.07
CA ARG A 17 -6.16 2.21 15.24
C ARG A 17 -4.70 2.44 15.61
N ILE A 18 -3.87 2.82 14.64
CA ILE A 18 -2.67 3.56 14.99
C ILE A 18 -3.16 4.94 15.41
N LEU A 19 -3.03 5.24 16.70
CA LEU A 19 -3.23 6.57 17.24
C LEU A 19 -2.21 7.50 16.55
N ALA A 20 -2.61 8.09 15.43
CA ALA A 20 -1.82 9.05 14.66
C ALA A 20 -1.23 10.17 15.52
N SER A 21 -1.81 10.42 16.70
CA SER A 21 -1.36 11.41 17.67
C SER A 21 -0.08 11.07 18.44
N ALA A 22 0.46 9.84 18.37
CA ALA A 22 1.61 9.42 19.18
C ALA A 22 2.94 9.27 18.42
N LEU A 23 2.94 9.47 17.09
CA LEU A 23 4.14 9.28 16.27
C LEU A 23 4.73 10.65 15.86
N PRO A 24 6.06 10.77 15.72
CA PRO A 24 6.75 12.04 15.45
C PRO A 24 6.37 12.68 14.09
N TYR A 25 5.57 11.98 13.28
CA TYR A 25 5.20 12.38 11.93
C TYR A 25 3.88 13.18 11.83
N ALA A 26 3.06 13.23 12.89
CA ALA A 26 1.68 13.75 12.85
C ALA A 26 1.55 15.20 12.36
N GLN A 27 2.57 16.04 12.58
CA GLN A 27 2.55 17.47 12.19
C GLN A 27 3.38 17.77 10.93
N LEU A 28 4.00 16.76 10.32
CA LEU A 28 4.94 16.99 9.24
C LEU A 28 4.23 17.29 7.93
N ASN A 29 4.78 18.22 7.14
CA ASN A 29 4.37 18.46 5.77
C ASN A 29 5.17 17.56 4.81
N TRP A 30 4.84 17.62 3.51
CA TRP A 30 5.54 16.85 2.49
C TRP A 30 7.05 17.10 2.44
N GLU A 31 7.51 18.31 2.72
CA GLU A 31 8.93 18.66 2.69
C GLU A 31 9.68 18.05 3.87
N ALA A 32 9.13 18.15 5.07
CA ALA A 32 9.69 17.54 6.26
C ALA A 32 9.71 16.01 6.16
N LEU A 33 8.65 15.38 5.62
CA LEU A 33 8.66 13.93 5.34
C LEU A 33 9.77 13.55 4.36
N LYS A 34 9.99 14.33 3.29
CA LYS A 34 11.09 14.08 2.35
C LYS A 34 12.45 14.20 3.05
N GLN A 35 12.63 15.19 3.92
CA GLN A 35 13.89 15.37 4.65
C GLN A 35 14.17 14.22 5.61
N ILE A 36 13.16 13.75 6.35
CA ILE A 36 13.29 12.56 7.20
C ILE A 36 13.62 11.33 6.36
N ALA A 37 12.90 11.11 5.25
CA ALA A 37 13.18 10.00 4.35
C ALA A 37 14.59 10.08 3.74
N ILE A 38 15.20 11.25 3.63
CA ILE A 38 16.61 11.38 3.20
C ILE A 38 17.56 11.11 4.37
N ALA A 39 17.26 11.64 5.56
CA ALA A 39 18.11 11.58 6.75
C ALA A 39 18.16 10.17 7.37
N GLU A 40 17.01 9.55 7.61
CA GLU A 40 16.91 8.21 8.21
C GLU A 40 17.32 7.10 7.24
N CYS A 41 17.22 7.35 5.93
CA CYS A 41 17.48 6.34 4.90
C CYS A 41 18.95 6.30 4.43
N GLY A 42 19.84 7.09 5.06
CA GLY A 42 21.30 6.94 4.99
C GLY A 42 21.83 6.55 3.61
N CYS A 43 21.53 7.34 2.58
CA CYS A 43 22.09 7.29 1.22
C CYS A 43 22.57 5.89 0.73
N SER A 44 21.70 4.86 0.75
CA SER A 44 21.97 3.56 0.07
C SER A 44 20.72 2.72 -0.21
N LEU A 45 19.64 2.87 0.58
CA LEU A 45 18.30 2.36 0.23
C LEU A 45 17.64 3.12 -0.93
N SER A 46 18.23 4.26 -1.31
CA SER A 46 17.89 4.94 -2.57
C SER A 46 18.20 4.09 -3.81
N ILE A 47 18.90 2.96 -3.72
CA ILE A 47 19.11 2.09 -4.90
C ILE A 47 17.91 1.15 -5.11
N GLN A 48 17.22 0.71 -4.05
CA GLN A 48 15.99 -0.10 -4.16
C GLN A 48 14.71 0.75 -4.22
N GLY A 49 14.75 2.00 -3.71
CA GLY A 49 13.63 2.94 -3.69
C GLY A 49 13.68 4.11 -4.68
N LYS A 50 14.73 4.25 -5.51
CA LYS A 50 14.86 5.38 -6.47
C LYS A 50 13.70 5.48 -7.45
N LYS A 51 12.99 4.38 -7.71
CA LYS A 51 11.89 4.32 -8.69
C LYS A 51 10.52 4.72 -8.14
N TYR A 52 10.33 4.67 -6.82
CA TYR A 52 9.11 5.11 -6.14
C TYR A 52 9.34 6.39 -5.31
N ALA A 53 10.45 7.09 -5.56
CA ALA A 53 10.84 8.27 -4.81
C ALA A 53 9.72 9.33 -4.81
N PRO A 54 9.40 9.93 -3.64
CA PRO A 54 8.31 10.91 -3.50
C PRO A 54 8.51 12.21 -4.29
N SER A 55 9.65 12.39 -4.97
CA SER A 55 9.95 13.53 -5.83
C SER A 55 9.26 13.47 -7.20
N LYS A 56 8.78 12.30 -7.65
CA LYS A 56 8.08 12.15 -8.96
C LYS A 56 6.59 11.84 -8.85
N ASN A 57 6.04 11.68 -7.64
CA ASN A 57 4.66 11.27 -7.44
C ASN A 57 3.68 12.45 -7.48
N ASN A 58 2.48 12.21 -7.99
CA ASN A 58 1.39 13.17 -7.94
C ASN A 58 0.80 13.22 -6.52
N GLN A 59 1.12 14.28 -5.76
CA GLN A 59 0.62 14.50 -4.39
C GLN A 59 -0.87 14.83 -4.30
N ARG A 60 -1.57 14.86 -5.44
CA ARG A 60 -3.04 15.00 -5.54
C ARG A 60 -3.68 13.77 -6.21
N ALA A 61 -2.97 12.65 -6.25
CA ALA A 61 -3.49 11.43 -6.84
C ALA A 61 -4.63 10.86 -5.99
N ASP A 62 -5.74 10.51 -6.64
CA ASP A 62 -6.83 9.82 -5.96
C ASP A 62 -6.50 8.33 -5.69
N TRP A 63 -5.46 7.79 -6.33
CA TRP A 63 -5.01 6.40 -6.21
C TRP A 63 -3.68 6.33 -5.47
N LEU A 64 -3.66 5.60 -4.36
CA LEU A 64 -2.43 5.26 -3.65
C LEU A 64 -2.07 3.80 -3.90
N LEU A 65 -0.85 3.56 -4.35
CA LEU A 65 -0.29 2.22 -4.53
C LEU A 65 0.81 2.00 -3.49
N ILE A 66 0.71 0.88 -2.78
CA ILE A 66 1.68 0.47 -1.77
C ILE A 66 2.32 -0.83 -2.23
N VAL A 67 3.61 -0.79 -2.50
CA VAL A 67 4.37 -1.88 -3.14
C VAL A 67 5.45 -2.39 -2.18
N ASP A 68 5.73 -3.68 -2.22
CA ASP A 68 6.87 -4.27 -1.50
C ASP A 68 8.19 -3.60 -1.95
N ALA A 69 9.04 -3.22 -0.99
CA ALA A 69 10.32 -2.57 -1.26
C ALA A 69 11.41 -3.56 -1.75
N GLN A 70 11.16 -4.87 -1.67
CA GLN A 70 12.17 -5.89 -1.92
C GLN A 70 12.07 -6.43 -3.34
N PHE A 71 13.05 -6.05 -4.17
CA PHE A 71 13.51 -6.87 -5.28
C PHE A 71 14.78 -7.56 -4.80
N GLU A 72 14.66 -8.79 -4.31
CA GLU A 72 15.83 -9.67 -4.22
C GLU A 72 16.12 -10.16 -5.64
N ASP A 73 17.34 -9.94 -6.09
CA ASP A 73 17.90 -10.27 -7.40
C ASP A 73 17.36 -9.46 -8.61
N GLY A 74 18.15 -8.44 -9.00
CA GLY A 74 17.88 -7.47 -10.07
C GLY A 74 17.70 -8.02 -11.50
N SER A 75 17.59 -9.34 -11.68
CA SER A 75 17.28 -9.96 -12.98
C SER A 75 15.82 -9.74 -13.39
N LEU A 76 14.88 -9.75 -12.44
CA LEU A 76 13.44 -9.61 -12.71
C LEU A 76 12.88 -8.21 -12.45
N GLU A 77 13.73 -7.26 -12.03
CA GLU A 77 13.29 -5.92 -11.63
C GLU A 77 12.72 -5.13 -12.81
N GLN A 78 13.38 -5.17 -13.97
CA GLN A 78 12.92 -4.46 -15.18
C GLN A 78 11.60 -5.03 -15.70
N ASP A 79 11.49 -6.35 -15.74
CA ASP A 79 10.27 -7.03 -16.17
C ASP A 79 9.11 -6.79 -15.20
N ALA A 80 9.40 -6.72 -13.89
CA ALA A 80 8.39 -6.46 -12.87
C ALA A 80 7.87 -5.03 -12.99
N GLU A 81 8.73 -4.07 -13.30
CA GLU A 81 8.34 -2.68 -13.58
C GLU A 81 7.57 -2.51 -14.86
N LEU A 82 7.95 -3.24 -15.91
CA LEU A 82 7.20 -3.27 -17.14
C LEU A 82 5.80 -3.83 -16.87
N LEU A 83 5.70 -4.99 -16.23
CA LEU A 83 4.43 -5.60 -15.86
C LEU A 83 3.59 -4.68 -14.98
N PHE A 84 4.18 -4.00 -13.99
CA PHE A 84 3.49 -3.02 -13.17
C PHE A 84 2.90 -1.88 -14.02
N THR A 85 3.65 -1.39 -15.00
CA THR A 85 3.19 -0.34 -15.92
C THR A 85 2.04 -0.85 -16.79
N GLU A 86 2.13 -2.08 -17.30
CA GLU A 86 1.06 -2.71 -18.08
C GLU A 86 -0.20 -2.95 -17.23
N MET A 87 -0.05 -3.35 -15.97
CA MET A 87 -1.17 -3.51 -15.03
C MET A 87 -1.91 -2.18 -14.80
N LEU A 88 -1.18 -1.07 -14.64
CA LEU A 88 -1.77 0.27 -14.54
C LEU A 88 -2.49 0.67 -15.84
N SER A 89 -1.84 0.45 -16.98
CA SER A 89 -2.39 0.76 -18.30
C SER A 89 -3.69 -0.01 -18.56
N ALA A 90 -3.74 -1.29 -18.17
CA ALA A 90 -4.92 -2.14 -18.31
C ALA A 90 -6.15 -1.65 -17.53
N ILE A 91 -5.94 -0.86 -16.46
CA ILE A 91 -7.01 -0.21 -15.70
C ILE A 91 -7.20 1.27 -16.05
N GLY A 92 -6.58 1.74 -17.15
CA GLY A 92 -6.72 3.11 -17.63
C GLY A 92 -5.95 4.15 -16.83
N LEU A 93 -4.94 3.73 -16.04
CA LEU A 93 -4.10 4.61 -15.25
C LEU A 93 -2.70 4.70 -15.84
N SER A 94 -2.08 5.87 -15.69
CA SER A 94 -0.67 6.09 -15.93
C SER A 94 0.10 6.30 -14.62
N ARG A 95 1.43 6.10 -14.65
CA ARG A 95 2.29 6.36 -13.48
C ARG A 95 2.17 7.80 -12.95
N ALA A 96 1.82 8.77 -13.80
CA ALA A 96 1.64 10.17 -13.41
C ALA A 96 0.33 10.43 -12.66
N GLN A 97 -0.65 9.54 -12.74
CA GLN A 97 -1.97 9.69 -12.11
C GLN A 97 -2.05 9.04 -10.72
N VAL A 98 -1.04 8.25 -10.36
CA VAL A 98 -1.00 7.49 -9.11
C VAL A 98 0.09 8.01 -8.18
N PHE A 99 -0.10 7.83 -6.88
CA PHE A 99 0.97 7.97 -5.91
C PHE A 99 1.48 6.59 -5.55
N ILE A 100 2.77 6.32 -5.70
CA ILE A 100 3.35 5.00 -5.40
C ILE A 100 4.32 5.14 -4.24
N THR A 101 4.17 4.29 -3.24
CA THR A 101 5.05 4.25 -2.07
C THR A 101 5.29 2.81 -1.64
N SER A 102 6.22 2.61 -0.73
CA SER A 102 6.48 1.33 -0.08
C SER A 102 6.44 1.53 1.43
N VAL A 103 6.08 0.48 2.17
CA VAL A 103 6.23 0.52 3.63
C VAL A 103 7.72 0.45 3.95
N LEU A 104 8.33 1.61 4.21
CA LEU A 104 9.73 1.71 4.58
C LEU A 104 9.99 0.95 5.87
N ASP A 105 11.12 0.24 5.91
CA ASP A 105 11.64 -0.35 7.14
C ASP A 105 12.71 0.59 7.70
N TYR A 106 12.37 1.31 8.76
CA TYR A 106 13.33 2.18 9.45
C TYR A 106 14.06 1.36 10.50
N SER A 107 15.01 0.56 10.04
CA SER A 107 15.90 -0.20 10.92
C SER A 107 17.20 0.58 11.11
N GLU A 108 17.41 1.16 12.30
CA GLU A 108 18.67 1.84 12.66
C GLU A 108 19.87 0.87 12.63
N THR A 109 19.61 -0.42 12.80
CA THR A 109 20.56 -1.54 12.84
C THR A 109 20.01 -2.67 11.98
N LYS A 110 20.64 -3.01 10.85
CA LYS A 110 20.20 -4.07 9.89
C LYS A 110 19.84 -5.45 10.50
N THR A 111 20.12 -5.66 11.78
CA THR A 111 19.84 -6.88 12.55
C THR A 111 18.45 -6.87 13.21
N ASP A 112 17.79 -5.72 13.34
CA ASP A 112 16.51 -5.53 14.04
C ASP A 112 15.31 -5.35 13.08
N ALA A 113 15.33 -5.98 11.91
CA ALA A 113 14.26 -5.92 10.89
C ALA A 113 12.88 -6.44 11.35
N LEU A 114 12.75 -6.79 12.63
CA LEU A 114 11.54 -7.29 13.27
C LEU A 114 11.27 -6.64 14.64
N ASN A 115 11.88 -5.49 14.96
CA ASN A 115 11.47 -4.75 16.16
C ASN A 115 10.16 -4.00 15.91
N ASP A 116 9.21 -4.14 16.84
CA ASP A 116 7.90 -3.46 16.80
C ASP A 116 8.05 -1.95 16.57
N GLN A 117 9.13 -1.34 17.06
CA GLN A 117 9.38 0.09 16.96
C GLN A 117 9.73 0.56 15.55
N SER A 118 10.51 -0.21 14.78
CA SER A 118 10.84 0.09 13.38
C SER A 118 9.59 0.02 12.50
N LEU A 119 8.75 -0.99 12.75
CA LEU A 119 7.46 -1.14 12.09
C LEU A 119 6.52 0.04 12.43
N LEU A 120 6.43 0.43 13.70
CA LEU A 120 5.62 1.57 14.13
C LEU A 120 6.09 2.88 13.48
N ASN A 121 7.40 3.09 13.33
CA ASN A 121 7.95 4.27 12.64
C ASN A 121 7.59 4.27 11.15
N GLY A 122 7.81 3.15 10.46
CA GLY A 122 7.47 3.00 9.03
C GLY A 122 5.99 3.19 8.75
N LEU A 123 5.13 2.64 9.61
CA LEU A 123 3.69 2.84 9.53
C LEU A 123 3.29 4.27 9.87
N GLY A 124 3.94 4.94 10.82
CA GLY A 124 3.70 6.36 11.11
C GLY A 124 3.99 7.27 9.93
N TYR A 125 5.14 7.04 9.27
CA TYR A 125 5.51 7.75 8.06
C TYR A 125 4.48 7.54 6.94
N LEU A 126 4.11 6.29 6.67
CA LEU A 126 3.13 5.94 5.65
C LEU A 126 1.74 6.50 5.97
N THR A 127 1.29 6.38 7.22
CA THR A 127 0.02 6.93 7.69
C THR A 127 -0.03 8.44 7.42
N ARG A 128 1.06 9.15 7.71
CA ARG A 128 1.15 10.58 7.42
C ARG A 128 1.12 10.88 5.91
N GLN A 129 1.75 10.06 5.08
CA GLN A 129 1.62 10.19 3.62
C GLN A 129 0.17 10.01 3.17
N ILE A 130 -0.55 9.04 3.72
CA ILE A 130 -1.97 8.79 3.43
C ILE A 130 -2.81 9.99 3.87
N GLU A 131 -2.57 10.57 5.05
CA GLU A 131 -3.25 11.78 5.54
C GLU A 131 -3.07 12.97 4.60
N LEU A 132 -1.84 13.23 4.16
CA LEU A 132 -1.53 14.36 3.29
C LEU A 132 -2.04 14.17 1.86
N LEU A 133 -2.05 12.92 1.37
CA LEU A 133 -2.54 12.58 0.04
C LEU A 133 -4.07 12.53 -0.02
N ASN A 134 -4.72 12.04 1.05
CA ASN A 134 -6.15 11.77 1.13
C ASN A 134 -6.69 10.99 -0.09
N PRO A 135 -6.16 9.78 -0.38
CA PRO A 135 -6.56 9.03 -1.56
C PRO A 135 -7.99 8.50 -1.44
N LYS A 136 -8.65 8.29 -2.59
CA LYS A 136 -9.98 7.69 -2.66
C LYS A 136 -9.93 6.16 -2.60
N ILE A 137 -8.81 5.55 -2.98
CA ILE A 137 -8.57 4.11 -2.94
C ILE A 137 -7.10 3.79 -2.69
N ILE A 138 -6.85 2.69 -1.99
CA ILE A 138 -5.52 2.10 -1.79
C ILE A 138 -5.45 0.76 -2.54
N LEU A 139 -4.44 0.57 -3.37
CA LEU A 139 -4.09 -0.70 -3.98
C LEU A 139 -2.77 -1.20 -3.39
N VAL A 140 -2.81 -2.35 -2.72
CA VAL A 140 -1.65 -2.95 -2.07
C VAL A 140 -1.15 -4.11 -2.91
N LEU A 141 0.14 -4.07 -3.28
CA LEU A 141 0.78 -5.05 -4.13
C LEU A 141 1.86 -5.80 -3.34
N GLY A 142 1.59 -7.06 -3.04
CA GLY A 142 2.55 -7.93 -2.36
C GLY A 142 2.23 -8.22 -0.90
N ALA A 143 2.96 -9.19 -0.35
CA ALA A 143 2.70 -9.73 0.97
C ALA A 143 3.22 -8.80 2.05
N VAL A 144 4.40 -8.23 1.88
CA VAL A 144 5.04 -7.41 2.91
C VAL A 144 4.22 -6.14 3.15
N ALA A 145 3.79 -5.48 2.08
CA ALA A 145 2.96 -4.30 2.09
C ALA A 145 1.58 -4.59 2.69
N ALA A 146 0.95 -5.71 2.31
CA ALA A 146 -0.35 -6.10 2.85
C ALA A 146 -0.28 -6.39 4.35
N LYS A 147 0.68 -7.20 4.79
CA LYS A 147 0.86 -7.55 6.21
C LYS A 147 1.15 -6.34 7.06
N ARG A 148 2.04 -5.45 6.60
CA ARG A 148 2.40 -4.23 7.34
C ARG A 148 1.24 -3.25 7.41
N LEU A 149 0.59 -2.94 6.28
CA LEU A 149 -0.50 -1.98 6.23
C LEU A 149 -1.73 -2.47 7.03
N LEU A 150 -2.09 -3.75 6.88
CA LEU A 150 -3.29 -4.32 7.49
C LEU A 150 -3.04 -4.95 8.87
N GLN A 151 -1.79 -4.94 9.34
CA GLN A 151 -1.36 -5.53 10.63
C GLN A 151 -1.88 -6.96 10.81
N THR A 152 -1.60 -7.81 9.83
CA THR A 152 -2.10 -9.18 9.77
C THR A 152 -1.02 -10.12 9.25
N ASP A 153 -1.06 -11.39 9.67
CA ASP A 153 -0.19 -12.44 9.15
C ASP A 153 -0.78 -13.21 7.96
N ALA A 154 -2.03 -12.90 7.58
CA ALA A 154 -2.71 -13.53 6.47
C ALA A 154 -1.92 -13.41 5.15
N SER A 155 -2.01 -14.44 4.33
CA SER A 155 -1.38 -14.48 3.01
C SER A 155 -2.12 -13.56 2.01
N VAL A 156 -1.43 -13.17 0.94
CA VAL A 156 -2.06 -12.42 -0.16
C VAL A 156 -3.26 -13.18 -0.74
N ALA A 157 -3.18 -14.51 -0.79
CA ALA A 157 -4.26 -15.36 -1.31
C ALA A 157 -5.53 -15.29 -0.45
N GLU A 158 -5.39 -15.11 0.87
CA GLU A 158 -6.52 -14.94 1.80
C GLU A 158 -7.06 -13.50 1.81
N LEU A 159 -6.18 -12.51 1.57
CA LEU A 159 -6.53 -11.09 1.64
C LEU A 159 -7.15 -10.54 0.36
N ARG A 160 -6.78 -11.10 -0.79
CA ARG A 160 -7.34 -10.73 -2.09
C ARG A 160 -8.79 -11.18 -2.22
N GLY A 161 -9.50 -10.72 -3.25
CA GLY A 161 -10.89 -11.13 -3.44
C GLY A 161 -11.92 -10.39 -2.57
N ILE A 162 -11.46 -9.73 -1.50
CA ILE A 162 -12.30 -9.14 -0.45
C ILE A 162 -12.08 -7.62 -0.44
N ASN A 163 -13.17 -6.85 -0.29
CA ASN A 163 -13.07 -5.41 -0.06
C ASN A 163 -12.62 -5.19 1.38
N LYS A 164 -11.42 -4.64 1.56
CA LYS A 164 -10.92 -4.18 2.85
C LYS A 164 -11.04 -2.67 2.94
N SER A 165 -10.80 -2.16 4.14
CA SER A 165 -10.69 -0.73 4.36
C SER A 165 -9.51 -0.40 5.25
N PHE A 166 -8.88 0.73 4.99
CA PHE A 166 -7.90 1.35 5.85
C PHE A 166 -8.56 2.50 6.61
N SER A 167 -8.58 2.38 7.95
CA SER A 167 -9.14 3.40 8.83
C SER A 167 -8.08 4.44 9.15
N LEU A 168 -8.43 5.71 9.00
CA LEU A 168 -7.57 6.86 9.28
C LEU A 168 -8.39 7.95 9.98
N GLY A 169 -8.35 7.95 11.31
CA GLY A 169 -9.22 8.81 12.11
C GLY A 169 -10.69 8.51 11.83
N ALA A 170 -11.45 9.51 11.37
CA ALA A 170 -12.85 9.34 10.95
C ALA A 170 -13.01 8.88 9.49
N SER A 171 -11.92 8.84 8.72
CA SER A 171 -11.92 8.47 7.32
C SER A 171 -11.74 6.96 7.15
N CYS A 172 -12.50 6.38 6.22
CA CYS A 172 -12.38 4.99 5.83
C CYS A 172 -12.07 4.95 4.32
N ILE A 173 -10.89 4.43 3.98
CA ILE A 173 -10.39 4.40 2.61
C ILE A 173 -10.49 2.95 2.12
N PRO A 174 -11.21 2.68 1.02
CA PRO A 174 -11.26 1.34 0.44
C PRO A 174 -9.88 0.85 0.03
N THR A 175 -9.60 -0.41 0.36
CA THR A 175 -8.30 -1.05 0.15
C THR A 175 -8.48 -2.37 -0.59
N VAL A 176 -7.75 -2.54 -1.69
CA VAL A 176 -7.71 -3.78 -2.46
C VAL A 176 -6.30 -4.35 -2.39
N VAL A 177 -6.19 -5.66 -2.12
CA VAL A 177 -4.92 -6.38 -2.08
C VAL A 177 -4.79 -7.24 -3.34
N THR A 178 -3.61 -7.23 -3.95
CA THR A 178 -3.26 -8.07 -5.10
C THR A 178 -1.81 -8.55 -5.00
N TYR A 179 -1.43 -9.44 -5.91
CA TYR A 179 -0.09 -9.98 -5.99
C TYR A 179 0.93 -8.93 -6.46
N HIS A 180 2.17 -9.08 -6.01
CA HIS A 180 3.28 -8.28 -6.48
C HIS A 180 3.63 -8.62 -7.95
N PRO A 181 3.98 -7.64 -8.80
CA PRO A 181 4.35 -7.90 -10.20
C PRO A 181 5.48 -8.92 -10.36
N ALA A 182 6.53 -8.85 -9.52
CA ALA A 182 7.64 -9.81 -9.57
C ALA A 182 7.22 -11.26 -9.28
N TYR A 183 6.18 -11.45 -8.45
CA TYR A 183 5.60 -12.77 -8.21
C TYR A 183 4.82 -13.26 -9.44
N LEU A 184 4.03 -12.38 -10.07
CA LEU A 184 3.23 -12.71 -11.24
C LEU A 184 4.07 -13.07 -12.49
N LEU A 185 5.33 -12.64 -12.56
CA LEU A 185 6.26 -13.09 -13.59
C LEU A 185 6.59 -14.57 -13.47
N GLN A 186 6.67 -15.08 -12.25
CA GLN A 186 6.99 -16.48 -11.95
C GLN A 186 5.73 -17.36 -11.94
N SER A 187 4.59 -16.80 -11.55
CA SER A 187 3.33 -17.52 -11.38
C SER A 187 2.26 -17.02 -12.35
N ALA A 188 2.35 -17.42 -13.62
CA ALA A 188 1.45 -16.97 -14.68
C ALA A 188 -0.03 -17.32 -14.43
N LEU A 189 -0.32 -18.41 -13.70
CA LEU A 189 -1.68 -18.84 -13.36
C LEU A 189 -2.40 -17.79 -12.50
N ASP A 190 -1.67 -17.03 -11.69
CA ASP A 190 -2.22 -16.03 -10.80
C ASP A 190 -2.44 -14.66 -11.47
N LYS A 191 -2.04 -14.49 -12.75
CA LYS A 191 -2.32 -13.26 -13.51
C LYS A 191 -3.82 -13.03 -13.69
N ARG A 192 -4.61 -14.10 -13.89
CA ARG A 192 -6.07 -13.99 -13.94
C ARG A 192 -6.64 -13.48 -12.62
N SER A 193 -6.14 -14.02 -11.52
CA SER A 193 -6.50 -13.59 -10.17
C SER A 193 -6.18 -12.11 -9.95
N ALA A 194 -4.96 -11.69 -10.27
CA ALA A 194 -4.55 -10.29 -10.17
C ALA A 194 -5.42 -9.36 -11.03
N TRP A 195 -5.78 -9.77 -12.25
CA TRP A 195 -6.68 -9.00 -13.10
C TRP A 195 -8.06 -8.77 -12.47
N LEU A 196 -8.65 -9.80 -11.85
CA LEU A 196 -9.93 -9.66 -11.14
C LEU A 196 -9.83 -8.67 -9.98
N ASP A 197 -8.70 -8.64 -9.27
CA ASP A 197 -8.49 -7.68 -8.18
C ASP A 197 -8.34 -6.24 -8.72
N LEU A 198 -7.67 -6.06 -9.85
CA LEU A 198 -7.58 -4.78 -10.54
C LEU A 198 -8.96 -4.27 -11.00
N GLN A 199 -9.79 -5.14 -11.57
CA GLN A 199 -11.17 -4.79 -11.94
C GLN A 199 -11.99 -4.39 -10.72
N ARG A 200 -11.84 -5.11 -9.59
CA ARG A 200 -12.49 -4.74 -8.32
C ARG A 200 -12.04 -3.38 -7.83
N ALA A 201 -10.76 -3.03 -7.97
CA ALA A 201 -10.24 -1.72 -7.60
C ALA A 201 -10.92 -0.60 -8.44
N ILE A 202 -11.06 -0.77 -9.75
CA ILE A 202 -11.78 0.20 -10.61
C ILE A 202 -13.24 0.36 -10.16
N GLN A 203 -13.92 -0.75 -9.92
CA GLN A 203 -15.32 -0.75 -9.51
C GLN A 203 -15.51 -0.02 -8.18
N THR A 204 -14.63 -0.29 -7.22
CA THR A 204 -14.61 0.34 -5.89
C THR A 204 -14.33 1.84 -6.00
N PHE A 205 -13.37 2.23 -6.84
CA PHE A 205 -13.05 3.64 -7.09
C PHE A 205 -14.23 4.40 -7.72
N SER A 206 -14.92 3.79 -8.67
CA SER A 206 -16.07 4.39 -9.35
C SER A 206 -17.25 4.65 -8.41
N GLN A 207 -17.48 3.76 -7.44
CA GLN A 207 -18.55 3.92 -6.43
C GLN A 207 -18.30 5.10 -5.47
N LYS A 208 -17.04 5.49 -5.25
CA LYS A 208 -16.66 6.64 -4.40
C LYS A 208 -16.74 8.00 -5.10
N ASN A 209 -16.82 8.02 -6.43
CA ASN A 209 -16.87 9.23 -7.25
C ASN A 209 -18.29 9.63 -7.67
N HIS A 210 -19.30 8.84 -7.29
CA HIS A 210 -20.72 9.15 -7.40
C HIS A 210 -21.27 9.55 -6.04
#